data_AF-G0MWN4-F1
#
_entry.id   AF-G0MWN4-F1
#
_cell.length_a   1.000
_cell.length_b   1.000
_cell.length_c   1.000
_cell.angle_alpha   90.00
_cell.angle_beta   90.00
_cell.angle_gamma   90.00
#
_symmetry.space_group_name_H-M   'P 1'
#
loop_
_entity.id
_entity.type
_entity.pdbx_description
1 polymer ?
#
loop_
_entity_poly.entity_id
_entity_poly.type
_entity_poly.pdbx_seq_one_letter_code
_entity_poly.pdbx_strand_id
1 'polypeptide(L)'
;MSTINPEHLKDGIHSYVSWEVPEGGQLHKFNFTHDYLDKRFQMDRNGENFMGWKKPTGFSQLWKSKDTNPEKVPFKFGKLQLDVQVVDLFDGYMYALDVNEKSLKRYKEDYYQWFNVWKVTVDEVEWRIVLDKKALEGFGNGEKIQDAKMTFAENGAAVSNFVLGGSAKFKIEGHGDKKTGITHTLLVNGNQVPLDINLDEPLYRRFDKVKFNLHNTGIM
;
A
#
# COMPACT_ATOMS: atom_id res chain seq x y z
N MET A 1 8.17 -13.44 -21.86
CA MET A 1 7.78 -13.17 -20.46
C MET A 1 6.28 -13.26 -20.39
N SER A 2 5.72 -14.33 -19.82
CA SER A 2 4.27 -14.54 -19.76
C SER A 2 3.69 -13.73 -18.60
N THR A 3 3.01 -12.63 -18.92
CA THR A 3 2.07 -11.96 -18.02
C THR A 3 0.90 -12.90 -17.76
N ILE A 4 0.62 -13.19 -16.50
CA ILE A 4 -0.53 -14.02 -16.13
C ILE A 4 -1.77 -13.15 -16.30
N ASN A 5 -2.65 -13.52 -17.24
CA ASN A 5 -3.93 -12.88 -17.43
C ASN A 5 -4.82 -13.17 -16.20
N PRO A 6 -5.36 -12.15 -15.50
CA PRO A 6 -6.20 -12.34 -14.31
C PRO A 6 -7.47 -13.16 -14.58
N GLU A 7 -7.91 -13.33 -15.83
CA GLU A 7 -9.03 -14.24 -16.14
C GLU A 7 -8.70 -15.74 -15.98
N HIS A 8 -7.42 -16.10 -15.89
CA HIS A 8 -6.96 -17.47 -15.62
C HIS A 8 -6.89 -17.82 -14.12
N LEU A 9 -7.35 -16.94 -13.22
CA LEU A 9 -7.50 -17.18 -11.76
C LEU A 9 -8.46 -18.33 -11.37
N LYS A 10 -9.02 -19.04 -12.34
CA LYS A 10 -10.05 -20.07 -12.14
C LYS A 10 -9.54 -21.46 -11.74
N ASP A 11 -8.24 -21.74 -11.84
CA ASP A 11 -7.75 -23.12 -11.66
C ASP A 11 -7.17 -23.44 -10.26
N GLY A 12 -7.25 -22.52 -9.29
CA GLY A 12 -6.89 -22.83 -7.89
C GLY A 12 -5.39 -22.98 -7.59
N ILE A 13 -4.52 -23.01 -8.60
CA ILE A 13 -3.07 -23.25 -8.53
C ILE A 13 -2.26 -22.01 -8.09
N HIS A 14 -2.90 -20.85 -7.95
CA HIS A 14 -2.22 -19.63 -7.51
C HIS A 14 -3.05 -18.82 -6.51
N SER A 15 -2.33 -18.08 -5.67
CA SER A 15 -2.86 -17.03 -4.81
C SER A 15 -2.63 -15.67 -5.43
N TYR A 16 -3.58 -14.76 -5.19
CA TYR A 16 -3.49 -13.36 -5.54
C TYR A 16 -3.84 -12.50 -4.32
N VAL A 17 -2.95 -11.57 -3.99
CA VAL A 17 -3.08 -10.67 -2.85
C VAL A 17 -2.69 -9.25 -3.26
N SER A 18 -3.35 -8.23 -2.72
CA SER A 18 -3.04 -6.82 -3.02
C SER A 18 -2.82 -6.03 -1.74
N TRP A 19 -1.84 -5.12 -1.74
CA TRP A 19 -1.62 -4.16 -0.66
C TRP A 19 -1.56 -2.74 -1.20
N GLU A 20 -2.08 -1.78 -0.43
CA GLU A 20 -1.93 -0.35 -0.70
C GLU A 20 -0.82 0.25 0.15
N VAL A 21 0.19 0.81 -0.51
CA VAL A 21 1.39 1.37 0.11
C VAL A 21 1.54 2.84 -0.32
N PRO A 22 1.44 3.80 0.60
CA PRO A 22 1.65 5.20 0.28
C PRO A 22 3.14 5.53 0.10
N GLU A 23 3.49 6.33 -0.91
CA GLU A 23 4.85 6.85 -1.13
C GLU A 23 4.78 8.31 -1.56
N GLY A 24 5.23 9.23 -0.70
CA GLY A 24 5.08 10.68 -0.96
C GLY A 24 3.62 11.07 -1.17
N GLY A 25 3.31 11.81 -2.24
CA GLY A 25 1.93 12.15 -2.62
C GLY A 25 1.12 10.98 -3.21
N GLN A 26 1.77 9.87 -3.56
CA GLN A 26 1.17 8.78 -4.32
C GLN A 26 0.70 7.62 -3.43
N LEU A 27 -0.27 6.85 -3.92
CA LEU A 27 -0.73 5.60 -3.32
C LEU A 27 -0.53 4.49 -4.35
N HIS A 28 0.29 3.50 -4.03
CA HIS A 28 0.57 2.39 -4.93
C HIS A 28 -0.17 1.14 -4.49
N LYS A 29 -0.77 0.45 -5.46
CA LYS A 29 -1.33 -0.89 -5.28
C LYS A 29 -0.29 -1.91 -5.72
N PHE A 30 0.22 -2.69 -4.79
CA PHE A 30 1.12 -3.81 -5.08
C PHE A 30 0.31 -5.09 -5.14
N ASN A 31 0.37 -5.78 -6.26
CA ASN A 31 -0.31 -7.05 -6.44
C ASN A 31 0.71 -8.17 -6.45
N PHE A 32 0.46 -9.20 -5.66
CA PHE A 32 1.35 -10.33 -5.46
C PHE A 32 0.66 -11.61 -5.91
N THR A 33 1.36 -12.36 -6.75
CA THR A 33 0.94 -13.67 -7.23
C THR A 33 1.90 -14.72 -6.72
N HIS A 34 1.36 -15.76 -6.09
CA HIS A 34 2.11 -16.93 -5.62
C HIS A 34 1.62 -18.17 -6.36
N ASP A 35 2.48 -18.76 -7.18
CA ASP A 35 2.28 -20.03 -7.87
C ASP A 35 2.96 -21.15 -7.06
N TYR A 36 2.14 -22.06 -6.55
CA TYR A 36 2.57 -23.11 -5.63
C TYR A 36 3.36 -24.23 -6.30
N LEU A 37 2.96 -24.61 -7.52
CA LEU A 37 3.57 -25.73 -8.23
C LEU A 37 4.97 -25.36 -8.69
N ASP A 38 5.09 -24.16 -9.25
CA ASP A 38 6.35 -23.67 -9.80
C ASP A 38 7.23 -22.95 -8.77
N LYS A 39 6.74 -22.77 -7.54
CA LYS A 39 7.37 -21.97 -6.46
C LYS A 39 7.82 -20.60 -6.98
N ARG A 40 6.96 -20.01 -7.81
CA ARG A 40 7.19 -18.72 -8.45
C ARG A 40 6.38 -17.66 -7.73
N PHE A 41 7.03 -16.54 -7.51
CA PHE A 41 6.42 -15.38 -6.89
C PHE A 41 6.55 -14.22 -7.86
N GLN A 42 5.48 -13.47 -8.03
CA GLN A 42 5.45 -12.30 -8.89
C GLN A 42 4.84 -11.15 -8.13
N MET A 43 5.35 -9.95 -8.37
CA MET A 43 4.75 -8.73 -7.87
C MET A 43 4.73 -7.68 -8.96
N ASP A 44 3.64 -6.93 -9.04
CA ASP A 44 3.52 -5.74 -9.88
C ASP A 44 3.14 -4.51 -9.03
N ARG A 45 3.44 -3.33 -9.56
CA ARG A 45 3.10 -2.02 -9.01
C ARG A 45 2.07 -1.38 -9.93
N ASN A 46 0.86 -1.18 -9.42
CA ASN A 46 -0.27 -0.58 -10.13
C ASN A 46 -0.69 -1.35 -11.40
N GLY A 47 -0.51 -2.68 -11.44
CA GLY A 47 -0.77 -3.48 -12.65
C GLY A 47 0.35 -3.44 -13.68
N GLU A 48 1.45 -2.73 -13.39
CA GLU A 48 2.60 -2.54 -14.25
C GLU A 48 3.90 -2.95 -13.53
N ASN A 49 5.04 -2.98 -14.23
CA ASN A 49 6.37 -3.24 -13.63
C ASN A 49 6.50 -4.63 -12.96
N PHE A 50 6.18 -5.70 -13.68
CA PHE A 50 6.24 -7.06 -13.17
C PHE A 50 7.67 -7.48 -12.77
N MET A 51 7.83 -7.89 -11.51
CA MET A 51 9.02 -8.53 -10.98
C MET A 51 8.73 -10.00 -10.66
N GLY A 52 9.54 -10.90 -11.20
CA GLY A 52 9.49 -12.32 -10.87
C GLY A 52 10.62 -12.72 -9.92
N TRP A 53 10.27 -13.44 -8.86
CA TRP A 53 11.21 -14.08 -7.96
C TRP A 53 11.06 -15.60 -8.02
N LYS A 54 12.19 -16.29 -8.11
CA LYS A 54 12.28 -17.75 -8.04
C LYS A 54 13.17 -18.13 -6.88
N LYS A 55 12.73 -19.12 -6.09
CA LYS A 55 13.54 -19.65 -5.01
C LYS A 55 14.86 -20.19 -5.59
N PRO A 56 16.03 -19.79 -5.07
CA PRO A 56 17.31 -20.31 -5.54
C PRO A 56 17.40 -21.82 -5.32
N THR A 57 17.96 -22.55 -6.28
CA THR A 57 18.05 -24.01 -6.28
C THR A 57 19.50 -24.50 -6.42
N GLY A 58 19.85 -25.60 -5.76
CA GLY A 58 21.16 -26.25 -5.90
C GLY A 58 22.30 -25.48 -5.21
N PHE A 59 23.49 -25.43 -5.82
CA PHE A 59 24.69 -24.82 -5.23
C PHE A 59 24.52 -23.35 -4.84
N SER A 60 23.60 -22.59 -5.47
CA SER A 60 23.29 -21.21 -5.07
C SER A 60 22.68 -21.10 -3.67
N GLN A 61 22.08 -22.18 -3.15
CA GLN A 61 21.53 -22.23 -1.80
C GLN A 61 22.64 -22.29 -0.73
N LEU A 62 23.82 -22.81 -1.08
CA LEU A 62 24.98 -22.90 -0.19
C LEU A 62 25.65 -21.54 0.06
N TRP A 63 25.45 -20.57 -0.83
CA TRP A 63 26.01 -19.22 -0.73
C TRP A 63 25.04 -18.20 -0.14
N LYS A 64 23.83 -18.61 0.27
CA LYS A 64 22.95 -17.72 1.04
C LYS A 64 23.54 -17.56 2.43
N SER A 65 23.77 -16.32 2.85
CA SER A 65 24.08 -16.02 4.25
C SER A 65 22.94 -16.57 5.11
N LYS A 66 23.31 -17.02 6.32
CA LYS A 66 22.40 -17.55 7.34
C LYS A 66 21.28 -16.56 7.73
N ASP A 67 21.38 -15.30 7.28
CA ASP A 67 20.53 -14.17 7.65
C ASP A 67 19.35 -13.94 6.70
N THR A 68 19.26 -14.63 5.56
CA THR A 68 18.05 -14.53 4.71
C THR A 68 16.99 -15.49 5.24
N ASN A 69 15.98 -14.97 5.96
CA ASN A 69 14.82 -15.77 6.34
C ASN A 69 14.19 -16.36 5.04
N PRO A 70 14.21 -17.68 4.82
CA PRO A 70 13.72 -18.30 3.59
C PRO A 70 12.22 -18.10 3.35
N GLU A 71 11.50 -17.55 4.33
CA GLU A 71 10.06 -17.24 4.32
C GLU A 71 9.74 -15.84 3.76
N LYS A 72 10.76 -14.98 3.56
CA LYS A 72 10.58 -13.65 2.97
C LYS A 72 10.92 -13.64 1.49
N VAL A 73 10.01 -13.15 0.67
CA VAL A 73 10.17 -12.97 -0.77
C VAL A 73 10.43 -11.48 -1.06
N PRO A 74 11.67 -11.10 -1.40
CA PRO A 74 12.04 -9.71 -1.58
C PRO A 74 11.72 -9.20 -3.00
N PHE A 75 11.20 -7.97 -3.06
CA PHE A 75 10.99 -7.19 -4.27
C PHE A 75 11.48 -5.75 -4.04
N LYS A 76 11.98 -5.11 -5.10
CA LYS A 76 12.51 -3.74 -5.00
C LYS A 76 11.95 -2.86 -6.11
N PHE A 77 11.18 -1.85 -5.70
CA PHE A 77 10.56 -0.89 -6.58
C PHE A 77 11.07 0.52 -6.26
N GLY A 78 12.09 0.97 -6.99
CA GLY A 78 12.74 2.25 -6.71
C GLY A 78 13.33 2.30 -5.30
N LYS A 79 12.76 3.16 -4.44
CA LYS A 79 13.16 3.33 -3.04
C LYS A 79 12.45 2.39 -2.07
N LEU A 80 11.39 1.70 -2.52
CA LEU A 80 10.65 0.76 -1.70
C LEU A 80 11.30 -0.63 -1.79
N GLN A 81 11.68 -1.16 -0.64
CA GLN A 81 11.99 -2.57 -0.45
C GLN A 81 10.75 -3.25 0.14
N LEU A 82 10.24 -4.26 -0.56
CA LEU A 82 9.03 -4.99 -0.20
C LEU A 82 9.40 -6.43 0.08
N ASP A 83 9.17 -6.90 1.31
CA ASP A 83 9.42 -8.28 1.68
C ASP A 83 8.08 -8.94 2.02
N VAL A 84 7.64 -9.87 1.17
CA VAL A 84 6.41 -10.63 1.41
C VAL A 84 6.74 -11.81 2.29
N GLN A 85 6.17 -11.83 3.49
CA GLN A 85 6.21 -12.99 4.37
C GLN A 85 5.16 -14.00 3.92
N VAL A 86 5.61 -15.20 3.58
CA VAL A 86 4.74 -16.31 3.18
C VAL A 86 4.79 -17.36 4.27
N VAL A 87 3.69 -17.51 5.01
CA VAL A 87 3.56 -18.52 6.06
C VAL A 87 2.71 -19.67 5.53
N ASP A 88 3.32 -20.85 5.50
CA ASP A 88 2.64 -22.11 5.21
C ASP A 88 1.85 -22.56 6.44
N LEU A 89 0.55 -22.77 6.28
CA LEU A 89 -0.38 -23.24 7.30
C LEU A 89 -0.91 -24.60 6.88
N PHE A 90 -1.36 -25.39 7.86
CA PHE A 90 -1.93 -26.72 7.57
C PHE A 90 -3.09 -26.68 6.56
N ASP A 91 -3.84 -25.58 6.51
CA ASP A 91 -5.02 -25.38 5.66
C ASP A 91 -4.84 -24.30 4.58
N GLY A 92 -3.60 -23.89 4.28
CA GLY A 92 -3.30 -22.97 3.19
C GLY A 92 -2.16 -22.01 3.51
N TYR A 93 -2.29 -20.75 3.08
CA TYR A 93 -1.20 -19.78 3.19
C TYR A 93 -1.68 -18.46 3.79
N MET A 94 -0.80 -17.84 4.56
CA MET A 94 -0.97 -16.48 5.04
C MET A 94 0.13 -15.57 4.48
N TYR A 95 -0.28 -14.36 4.09
CA TYR A 95 0.60 -13.36 3.51
C TYR A 95 0.58 -12.10 4.35
N ALA A 96 1.78 -11.59 4.64
CA ALA A 96 1.99 -10.28 5.23
C ALA A 96 3.06 -9.53 4.42
N LEU A 97 3.02 -8.21 4.44
CA LEU A 97 3.93 -7.35 3.69
C LEU A 97 4.74 -6.49 4.65
N ASP A 98 6.06 -6.60 4.57
CA ASP A 98 6.95 -5.59 5.13
C ASP A 98 7.35 -4.59 4.04
N VAL A 99 7.39 -3.32 4.41
CA VAL A 99 7.85 -2.20 3.58
C VAL A 99 9.01 -1.52 4.30
N ASN A 100 10.18 -1.50 3.66
CA ASN A 100 11.43 -0.97 4.22
C ASN A 100 11.70 -1.52 5.62
N GLU A 101 11.67 -2.85 5.76
CA GLU A 101 11.96 -3.60 6.99
C GLU A 101 10.94 -3.41 8.14
N LYS A 102 9.80 -2.76 7.88
CA LYS A 102 8.72 -2.56 8.84
C LYS A 102 7.45 -3.24 8.35
N SER A 103 6.61 -3.72 9.27
CA SER A 103 5.26 -4.18 8.87
C SER A 103 4.50 -3.07 8.17
N LEU A 104 3.58 -3.42 7.27
CA LEU A 104 2.82 -2.43 6.50
C LEU A 104 2.07 -1.45 7.42
N LYS A 105 1.52 -1.94 8.53
CA LYS A 105 0.87 -1.09 9.54
C LYS A 105 1.86 -0.05 10.07
N ARG A 106 3.04 -0.50 10.52
CA ARG A 106 4.03 0.40 11.12
C ARG A 106 4.57 1.41 10.11
N TYR A 107 4.78 0.98 8.88
CA TYR A 107 5.16 1.85 7.78
C TYR A 107 4.11 2.96 7.55
N LYS A 108 2.82 2.59 7.51
CA LYS A 108 1.72 3.55 7.35
C LYS A 108 1.63 4.53 8.54
N GLU A 109 1.79 4.04 9.77
CA GLU A 109 1.86 4.90 10.96
C GLU A 109 2.94 5.98 10.82
N ASP A 110 4.17 5.57 10.46
CA ASP A 110 5.28 6.50 10.25
C ASP A 110 5.01 7.46 9.07
N TYR A 111 4.36 7.00 8.00
CA TYR A 111 3.95 7.86 6.89
C TYR A 111 2.95 8.94 7.33
N TYR A 112 1.86 8.57 8.03
CA TYR A 112 0.83 9.51 8.45
C TYR A 112 1.30 10.51 9.53
N GLN A 113 2.44 10.25 10.19
CA GLN A 113 3.10 11.27 11.02
C GLN A 113 3.57 12.48 10.21
N TRP A 114 3.91 12.30 8.93
CA TRP A 114 4.44 13.36 8.05
C TRP A 114 3.46 13.78 6.97
N PHE A 115 2.48 12.94 6.63
CA PHE A 115 1.50 13.21 5.59
C PHE A 115 0.08 13.22 6.16
N ASN A 116 -0.71 14.24 5.81
CA ASN A 116 -2.15 14.21 6.02
C ASN A 116 -2.83 13.85 4.71
N VAL A 117 -3.84 12.99 4.78
CA VAL A 117 -4.55 12.48 3.60
C VAL A 117 -6.03 12.68 3.78
N TRP A 118 -6.71 13.04 2.71
CA TRP A 118 -8.16 13.18 2.64
C TRP A 118 -8.67 12.52 1.36
N LYS A 119 -9.86 11.93 1.44
CA LYS A 119 -10.62 11.48 0.27
C LYS A 119 -11.90 12.29 0.18
N VAL A 120 -12.17 12.81 -1.01
CA VAL A 120 -13.37 13.61 -1.27
C VAL A 120 -13.80 13.42 -2.71
N THR A 121 -15.11 13.35 -2.93
CA THR A 121 -15.67 13.29 -4.29
C THR A 121 -16.14 14.68 -4.69
N VAL A 122 -15.66 15.16 -5.84
CA VAL A 122 -16.03 16.45 -6.43
C VAL A 122 -16.31 16.21 -7.90
N ASP A 123 -17.47 16.67 -8.38
CA ASP A 123 -17.90 16.52 -9.79
C ASP A 123 -17.78 15.07 -10.27
N GLU A 124 -18.25 14.12 -9.45
CA GLU A 124 -18.20 12.66 -9.69
C GLU A 124 -16.78 12.06 -9.77
N VAL A 125 -15.74 12.86 -9.54
CA VAL A 125 -14.35 12.41 -9.48
C VAL A 125 -13.91 12.26 -8.02
N GLU A 126 -13.38 11.09 -7.67
CA GLU A 126 -12.73 10.89 -6.39
C GLU A 126 -11.33 11.51 -6.39
N TRP A 127 -11.08 12.36 -5.39
CA TRP A 127 -9.82 13.02 -5.16
C TRP A 127 -9.19 12.51 -3.86
N ARG A 128 -7.99 11.97 -3.97
CA ARG A 128 -7.08 11.74 -2.85
C ARG A 128 -6.17 12.95 -2.71
N ILE A 129 -6.45 13.80 -1.74
CA ILE A 129 -5.64 14.98 -1.42
C ILE A 129 -4.61 14.59 -0.36
N VAL A 130 -3.36 14.98 -0.56
CA VAL A 130 -2.26 14.72 0.39
C VAL A 130 -1.53 16.02 0.69
N LEU A 131 -1.23 16.25 1.95
CA LEU A 131 -0.33 17.32 2.40
C LEU A 131 0.94 16.70 2.99
N ASP A 132 2.10 17.04 2.44
CA ASP A 132 3.40 16.84 3.11
C ASP A 132 3.56 17.95 4.17
N LYS A 133 3.49 17.60 5.45
CA LYS A 133 3.58 18.55 6.58
C LYS A 133 4.96 19.20 6.70
N LYS A 134 6.01 18.56 6.19
CA LYS A 134 7.38 19.06 6.27
C LYS A 134 7.70 19.98 5.11
N ALA A 135 7.38 19.55 3.89
CA ALA A 135 7.60 20.36 2.68
C ALA A 135 6.52 21.45 2.50
N LEU A 136 5.37 21.31 3.17
CA LEU A 136 4.18 22.14 3.02
C LEU A 136 3.68 22.15 1.57
N GLU A 137 3.69 20.97 0.94
CA GLU A 137 3.29 20.76 -0.45
C GLU A 137 2.03 19.89 -0.53
N GLY A 138 1.08 20.33 -1.36
CA GLY A 138 -0.16 19.61 -1.65
C GLY A 138 -0.08 18.74 -2.91
N PHE A 139 -0.70 17.58 -2.86
CA PHE A 139 -0.83 16.65 -3.97
C PHE A 139 -2.30 16.25 -4.16
N GLY A 140 -2.71 16.04 -5.41
CA GLY A 140 -4.02 15.52 -5.80
C GLY A 140 -3.82 14.30 -6.68
N ASN A 141 -4.37 13.16 -6.29
CA ASN A 141 -4.26 11.88 -7.02
C ASN A 141 -2.81 11.51 -7.40
N GLY A 142 -1.84 11.88 -6.54
CA GLY A 142 -0.43 11.57 -6.73
C GLY A 142 0.39 12.64 -7.45
N GLU A 143 -0.25 13.66 -8.03
CA GLU A 143 0.41 14.76 -8.72
C GLU A 143 0.51 16.00 -7.82
N LYS A 144 1.61 16.74 -7.94
CA LYS A 144 1.82 17.96 -7.17
C LYS A 144 0.88 19.06 -7.67
N ILE A 145 0.13 19.66 -6.76
CA ILE A 145 -0.75 20.79 -7.07
C ILE A 145 0.09 22.07 -6.93
N GLN A 146 0.40 22.72 -8.06
CA GLN A 146 1.27 23.90 -8.07
C GLN A 146 0.72 25.06 -7.22
N ASP A 147 -0.60 25.23 -7.25
CA ASP A 147 -1.29 26.30 -6.51
C ASP A 147 -1.50 25.98 -5.03
N ALA A 148 -1.29 24.72 -4.61
CA ALA A 148 -1.49 24.29 -3.22
C ALA A 148 -0.31 24.63 -2.29
N LYS A 149 0.46 25.68 -2.61
CA LYS A 149 1.54 26.14 -1.73
C LYS A 149 0.94 26.77 -0.48
N MET A 150 1.44 26.39 0.69
CA MET A 150 1.08 27.04 1.95
C MET A 150 1.64 28.45 2.02
N THR A 151 0.80 29.39 2.42
CA THR A 151 1.12 30.79 2.71
C THR A 151 0.77 31.08 4.16
N PHE A 152 1.41 32.05 4.80
CA PHE A 152 1.07 32.42 6.17
C PHE A 152 0.08 33.59 6.15
N ALA A 153 -1.06 33.41 6.78
CA ALA A 153 -2.01 34.49 7.04
C ALA A 153 -1.45 35.47 8.09
N GLU A 154 -2.08 36.63 8.25
CA GLU A 154 -1.64 37.68 9.18
C GLU A 154 -1.59 37.22 10.64
N ASN A 155 -2.41 36.24 11.00
CA ASN A 155 -2.41 35.60 12.33
C ASN A 155 -1.32 34.51 12.48
N GLY A 156 -0.46 34.33 11.49
CA GLY A 156 0.59 33.32 11.47
C GLY A 156 0.12 31.90 11.12
N ALA A 157 -1.18 31.69 10.83
CA ALA A 157 -1.69 30.38 10.43
C ALA A 157 -1.27 30.05 9.00
N ALA A 158 -0.82 28.82 8.77
CA ALA A 158 -0.53 28.33 7.42
C ALA A 158 -1.85 28.07 6.69
N VAL A 159 -2.03 28.65 5.51
CA VAL A 159 -3.22 28.49 4.68
C VAL A 159 -2.84 28.26 3.23
N SER A 160 -3.52 27.35 2.56
CA SER A 160 -3.42 27.17 1.12
C SER A 160 -4.81 27.12 0.51
N ASN A 161 -5.01 27.82 -0.61
CA ASN A 161 -6.27 27.81 -1.36
C ASN A 161 -5.96 27.42 -2.80
N PHE A 162 -6.68 26.44 -3.32
CA PHE A 162 -6.52 25.97 -4.69
C PHE A 162 -7.86 25.45 -5.24
N VAL A 163 -7.95 25.28 -6.55
CA VAL A 163 -9.16 24.80 -7.22
C VAL A 163 -8.86 23.48 -7.92
N LEU A 164 -9.72 22.49 -7.73
CA LEU A 164 -9.70 21.21 -8.45
C LEU A 164 -11.12 20.85 -8.89
N GLY A 165 -11.25 19.94 -9.86
CA GLY A 165 -12.55 19.54 -10.38
C GLY A 165 -13.34 20.72 -10.93
N GLY A 166 -12.72 21.52 -11.82
CA GLY A 166 -13.36 22.63 -12.53
C GLY A 166 -13.70 23.89 -11.71
N SER A 167 -14.25 23.75 -10.51
CA SER A 167 -14.73 24.90 -9.72
C SER A 167 -14.66 24.74 -8.20
N ALA A 168 -14.40 23.53 -7.69
CA ALA A 168 -14.42 23.32 -6.25
C ALA A 168 -13.22 23.98 -5.57
N LYS A 169 -13.50 24.75 -4.52
CA LYS A 169 -12.49 25.46 -3.75
C LYS A 169 -12.01 24.59 -2.63
N PHE A 170 -10.74 24.23 -2.68
CA PHE A 170 -10.03 23.53 -1.63
C PHE A 170 -9.28 24.54 -0.79
N LYS A 171 -9.36 24.38 0.52
CA LYS A 171 -8.60 25.18 1.47
C LYS A 171 -8.01 24.27 2.53
N ILE A 172 -6.71 24.36 2.74
CA ILE A 172 -6.02 23.68 3.83
C ILE A 172 -5.63 24.73 4.85
N GLU A 173 -5.99 24.52 6.11
CA GLU A 173 -5.64 25.40 7.23
C GLU A 173 -4.78 24.64 8.23
N GLY A 174 -3.64 25.21 8.60
CA GLY A 174 -2.79 24.78 9.70
C GLY A 174 -3.14 25.56 10.97
N HIS A 175 -3.67 24.88 11.98
CA HIS A 175 -3.98 25.46 13.27
C HIS A 175 -3.00 24.95 14.34
N GLY A 176 -2.30 25.88 14.98
CA GLY A 176 -1.40 25.57 16.09
C GLY A 176 -2.18 25.34 17.38
N ASP A 177 -1.94 24.21 18.02
CA ASP A 177 -2.43 23.89 19.35
C ASP A 177 -1.25 23.51 20.26
N LYS A 178 -1.24 24.04 21.49
CA LYS A 178 -0.13 23.86 22.42
C LYS A 178 0.04 22.40 22.89
N LYS A 179 -0.99 21.58 22.81
CA LYS A 179 -0.97 20.18 23.27
C LYS A 179 -0.73 19.19 22.13
N THR A 180 -1.27 19.48 20.95
CA THR A 180 -1.30 18.55 19.81
C THR A 180 -0.40 18.98 18.65
N GLY A 181 0.19 20.18 18.71
CA GLY A 181 1.04 20.72 17.66
C GLY A 181 0.24 21.37 16.55
N ILE A 182 0.76 21.33 15.31
CA ILE A 182 0.06 21.90 14.15
C ILE A 182 -0.89 20.85 13.58
N THR A 183 -2.17 21.11 13.66
CA THR A 183 -3.22 20.32 13.02
C THR A 183 -3.55 20.91 11.66
N HIS A 184 -3.82 20.07 10.66
CA HIS A 184 -4.23 20.55 9.34
C HIS A 184 -5.63 20.06 9.01
N THR A 185 -6.45 20.97 8.51
CA THR A 185 -7.85 20.72 8.13
C THR A 185 -8.04 21.02 6.67
N LEU A 186 -8.66 20.11 5.92
CA LEU A 186 -9.10 20.35 4.55
C LEU A 186 -10.57 20.78 4.55
N LEU A 187 -10.85 21.85 3.83
CA LEU A 187 -12.18 22.37 3.54
C LEU A 187 -12.42 22.28 2.03
N VAL A 188 -13.56 21.73 1.61
CA VAL A 188 -14.01 21.69 0.22
C VAL A 188 -15.34 22.43 0.13
N ASN A 189 -15.38 23.53 -0.63
CA ASN A 189 -16.52 24.43 -0.70
C ASN A 189 -17.03 24.88 0.69
N GLY A 190 -16.10 25.06 1.64
CA GLY A 190 -16.40 25.45 3.03
C GLY A 190 -16.74 24.30 3.98
N ASN A 191 -16.87 23.06 3.48
CA ASN A 191 -17.17 21.90 4.32
C ASN A 191 -15.89 21.15 4.70
N GLN A 192 -15.75 20.82 5.98
CA GLN A 192 -14.60 20.07 6.47
C GLN A 192 -14.63 18.62 5.98
N VAL A 193 -13.47 18.15 5.50
CA VAL A 193 -13.25 16.76 5.10
C VAL A 193 -12.45 16.06 6.21
N PRO A 194 -12.90 14.90 6.72
CA PRO A 194 -12.16 14.14 7.72
C PRO A 194 -10.89 13.54 7.12
N LEU A 195 -9.86 13.37 7.96
CA LEU A 195 -8.63 12.68 7.55
C LEU A 195 -8.94 11.22 7.20
N ASP A 196 -8.42 10.76 6.07
CA ASP A 196 -8.45 9.36 5.65
C ASP A 196 -7.19 8.64 6.15
N ILE A 197 -7.27 8.09 7.35
CA ILE A 197 -6.20 7.32 7.98
C ILE A 197 -6.63 5.86 8.04
N ASN A 198 -6.31 5.12 6.98
CA ASN A 198 -6.45 3.66 6.99
C ASN A 198 -5.12 3.01 7.43
N LEU A 199 -5.10 2.51 8.66
CA LEU A 199 -3.97 1.78 9.26
C LEU A 199 -4.10 0.26 9.12
N ASP A 200 -5.13 -0.23 8.44
CA ASP A 200 -5.33 -1.66 8.29
C ASP A 200 -4.15 -2.25 7.53
N GLU A 201 -3.59 -3.29 8.14
CA GLU A 201 -2.66 -4.22 7.53
C GLU A 201 -3.48 -5.45 7.19
N PRO A 202 -3.99 -5.55 5.95
CA PRO A 202 -4.77 -6.72 5.59
C PRO A 202 -3.85 -7.95 5.65
N LEU A 203 -4.11 -8.80 6.64
CA LEU A 203 -3.56 -10.14 6.73
C LEU A 203 -4.40 -11.03 5.83
N TYR A 204 -3.82 -11.47 4.73
CA TYR A 204 -4.53 -12.30 3.77
C TYR A 204 -4.30 -13.75 4.09
N ARG A 205 -5.36 -14.43 4.55
CA ARG A 205 -5.38 -15.87 4.74
C ARG A 205 -6.20 -16.51 3.62
N ARG A 206 -5.59 -17.40 2.85
CA ARG A 206 -6.32 -18.27 1.92
C ARG A 206 -6.54 -19.62 2.59
N PHE A 207 -7.80 -20.01 2.72
CA PHE A 207 -8.15 -21.40 3.00
C PHE A 207 -8.06 -22.18 1.70
N ASP A 208 -7.15 -23.14 1.62
CA ASP A 208 -7.17 -24.08 0.54
C ASP A 208 -8.36 -25.02 0.77
N LYS A 209 -9.23 -25.18 -0.24
CA LYS A 209 -10.28 -26.21 -0.24
C LYS A 209 -9.68 -27.62 -0.40
N VAL A 210 -8.62 -27.96 0.34
CA VAL A 210 -8.15 -29.35 0.46
C VAL A 210 -9.00 -30.04 1.54
N LYS A 211 -10.28 -30.21 1.24
CA LYS A 211 -11.12 -31.27 1.82
C LYS A 211 -11.41 -32.29 0.73
N PHE A 212 -10.44 -33.15 0.43
CA PHE A 212 -10.55 -34.48 -0.21
C PHE A 212 -9.13 -35.05 -0.12
N ASN A 213 -8.76 -36.04 0.71
CA ASN A 213 -9.43 -37.29 1.04
C ASN A 213 -9.06 -37.75 2.48
N LEU A 214 -10.03 -37.75 3.40
CA LEU A 214 -10.04 -38.62 4.59
C LEU A 214 -11.21 -39.62 4.52
N HIS A 215 -11.52 -40.07 3.31
CA HIS A 215 -12.29 -41.27 3.03
C HIS A 215 -11.46 -42.15 2.10
N ASN A 216 -10.37 -42.70 2.64
CA ASN A 216 -9.71 -43.92 2.16
C ASN A 216 -8.74 -44.52 3.20
N THR A 217 -8.94 -44.23 4.49
CA THR A 217 -8.49 -45.15 5.53
C THR A 217 -9.65 -46.10 5.78
N GLY A 218 -9.61 -47.25 5.12
CA GLY A 218 -10.52 -48.35 5.40
C GLY A 218 -10.48 -48.68 6.88
N ILE A 219 -11.59 -48.42 7.55
CA ILE A 219 -11.99 -49.12 8.76
C ILE A 219 -13.19 -49.96 8.33
N MET A 220 -12.90 -51.19 7.91
CA MET A 220 -13.57 -52.37 8.46
C MET A 220 -12.58 -53.03 9.40
#